data_AF-A0A7C8YN04-F1
#
_entry.id   AF-A0A7C8YN04-F1
#
_cell.length_a   1.000
_cell.length_b   1.000
_cell.length_c   1.000
_cell.angle_alpha   90.00
_cell.angle_beta   90.00
_cell.angle_gamma   90.00
#
_symmetry.space_group_name_H-M   'P 1'
#
loop_
_entity.id
_entity.type
_entity.pdbx_description
1 polymer ?
#
loop_
_entity_poly.entity_id
_entity_poly.type
_entity_poly.pdbx_seq_one_letter_code
_entity_poly.pdbx_strand_id
1 'polypeptide(L)'
;VDGRLKLNESHAILIYLSSSFPGVADHWYPTDVSRRAKIHSVLDWHHSNLRFGATRYVVNTTLAPAVGCPLDPEAAHKAEKVLDASLSKIESIWLEGSVKFLLGSN
;
A
#
# COMPACT_ATOMS: atom_id res chain seq x y z
N VAL A 1 -9.94 -16.20 6.87
CA VAL A 1 -9.99 -17.15 8.00
C VAL A 1 -9.08 -18.30 7.64
N ASP A 2 -8.20 -18.70 8.55
CA ASP A 2 -7.37 -19.90 8.40
C ASP A 2 -7.49 -20.75 9.67
N GLY A 3 -8.18 -21.89 9.55
CA GLY A 3 -8.62 -22.68 10.71
C GLY A 3 -9.41 -21.84 11.73
N ARG A 4 -8.83 -21.66 12.93
CA ARG A 4 -9.42 -20.83 14.01
C ARG A 4 -8.95 -19.37 13.98
N LEU A 5 -7.94 -19.05 13.17
CA LEU A 5 -7.38 -17.71 13.07
C LEU A 5 -8.27 -16.83 12.17
N LYS A 6 -8.74 -15.71 12.74
CA LYS A 6 -9.45 -14.65 12.02
C LYS A 6 -8.57 -13.41 11.99
N LEU A 7 -8.14 -13.01 10.80
CA LEU A 7 -7.34 -11.81 10.57
C LEU A 7 -8.10 -10.85 9.66
N ASN A 8 -7.92 -9.56 9.93
CA ASN A 8 -8.33 -8.44 9.09
C ASN A 8 -7.07 -7.64 8.73
N GLU A 9 -7.22 -6.59 7.91
CA GLU A 9 -6.15 -5.79 7.32
C GLU A 9 -5.30 -6.56 6.29
N SER A 10 -5.26 -6.03 5.06
CA SER A 10 -4.55 -6.68 3.94
C SER A 10 -3.07 -6.89 4.23
N HIS A 11 -2.40 -5.95 4.90
CA HIS A 11 -0.98 -6.07 5.26
C HIS A 11 -0.74 -7.24 6.24
N ALA A 12 -1.56 -7.35 7.29
CA ALA A 12 -1.43 -8.41 8.29
C ALA A 12 -1.73 -9.78 7.68
N ILE A 13 -2.75 -9.87 6.81
CA ILE A 13 -3.08 -11.10 6.08
C ILE A 13 -1.92 -11.51 5.17
N LEU A 14 -1.35 -10.60 4.38
CA LEU A 14 -0.24 -10.91 3.48
C LEU A 14 1.03 -11.33 4.24
N ILE A 15 1.34 -10.69 5.37
CA ILE A 15 2.45 -11.10 6.25
C ILE A 15 2.22 -12.51 6.81
N TYR A 16 0.99 -12.82 7.24
CA TYR A 16 0.65 -14.14 7.73
C TYR A 16 0.83 -15.20 6.64
N LEU A 17 0.32 -14.93 5.43
CA LEU A 17 0.43 -15.83 4.29
C LEU A 17 1.91 -16.08 3.91
N SER A 18 2.71 -15.02 3.85
CA SER A 18 4.14 -15.14 3.51
C SER A 18 4.98 -15.83 4.58
N SER A 19 4.57 -15.75 5.85
CA SER A 19 5.32 -16.33 6.97
C SER A 19 4.91 -17.77 7.31
N SER A 20 3.66 -18.15 7.04
CA SER A 20 3.08 -19.41 7.54
C SER A 20 3.04 -20.51 6.49
N PHE A 21 3.01 -20.15 5.20
CA PHE A 21 2.90 -21.13 4.12
C PHE A 21 4.25 -21.38 3.44
N PRO A 22 4.67 -22.64 3.29
CA PRO A 22 5.89 -22.97 2.56
C PRO A 22 5.75 -22.62 1.08
N GLY A 23 6.87 -22.33 0.42
CA GLY A 23 6.92 -22.05 -1.02
C GLY A 23 6.83 -20.58 -1.41
N VAL A 24 6.61 -19.66 -0.45
CA VAL A 24 6.75 -18.23 -0.70
C VAL A 24 8.24 -17.87 -0.71
N ALA A 25 8.70 -17.27 -1.81
CA ALA A 25 10.11 -16.90 -1.95
C ALA A 25 10.51 -15.76 -0.98
N ASP A 26 11.71 -15.87 -0.39
CA ASP A 26 12.20 -14.94 0.66
C ASP A 26 12.19 -13.46 0.22
N HIS A 27 12.37 -13.16 -1.07
CA HIS A 27 12.36 -11.78 -1.56
C HIS A 27 11.00 -11.07 -1.40
N TRP A 28 9.89 -11.80 -1.25
CA TRP A 28 8.57 -11.20 -0.98
C TRP A 28 8.41 -10.72 0.47
N TYR A 29 8.95 -11.48 1.42
CA TYR A 29 8.92 -11.12 2.84
C TYR A 29 10.12 -11.75 3.56
N PRO A 30 11.29 -11.08 3.51
CA PRO A 30 12.55 -11.67 3.92
C PRO A 30 12.60 -11.94 5.41
N THR A 31 13.39 -12.96 5.78
CA THR A 31 13.71 -13.28 7.18
C THR A 31 14.67 -12.29 7.82
N ASP A 32 15.49 -11.61 7.02
CA ASP A 32 16.36 -10.53 7.49
C ASP A 32 15.53 -9.37 8.10
N VAL A 33 15.83 -9.08 9.37
CA VAL A 33 15.09 -8.11 10.18
C VAL A 33 15.17 -6.71 9.59
N SER A 34 16.34 -6.33 9.04
CA SER A 34 16.55 -4.99 8.48
C SER A 34 15.73 -4.77 7.20
N ARG A 35 15.71 -5.74 6.29
CA ARG A 35 14.89 -5.71 5.07
C ARG A 35 13.39 -5.74 5.41
N ARG A 36 12.99 -6.53 6.41
CA ARG A 36 11.61 -6.59 6.88
C ARG A 36 11.14 -5.26 7.50
N ALA A 37 11.99 -4.61 8.29
CA ALA A 37 11.69 -3.29 8.86
C ALA A 37 11.45 -2.23 7.78
N LYS A 38 12.20 -2.29 6.66
CA LYS A 38 11.95 -1.43 5.50
C LYS A 38 10.59 -1.71 4.85
N ILE A 39 10.17 -2.97 4.74
CA ILE A 39 8.82 -3.33 4.27
C ILE A 39 7.76 -2.72 5.17
N HIS A 40 7.87 -2.93 6.49
CA HIS A 40 6.89 -2.39 7.45
C HIS A 40 6.80 -0.87 7.38
N SER A 41 7.93 -0.17 7.25
CA SER A 41 7.97 1.29 7.07
C SER A 41 7.14 1.75 5.86
N VAL A 42 7.26 1.07 4.71
CA VAL A 42 6.45 1.39 3.51
C VAL A 42 4.98 1.06 3.74
N LEU A 43 4.67 -0.11 4.30
CA LEU A 43 3.28 -0.56 4.51
C LEU A 43 2.53 0.35 5.49
N ASP A 44 3.16 0.77 6.59
CA ASP A 44 2.55 1.66 7.56
C ASP A 44 2.37 3.07 7.01
N TRP A 45 3.38 3.60 6.31
CA TRP A 45 3.26 4.90 5.63
C TRP A 45 2.16 4.89 4.56
N HIS A 46 2.08 3.82 3.77
CA HIS A 46 1.13 3.69 2.66
C HIS A 46 -0.33 3.89 3.10
N HIS A 47 -0.70 3.39 4.29
CA HIS A 47 -2.09 3.38 4.75
C HIS A 47 -2.68 4.80 4.88
N SER A 48 -1.90 5.73 5.43
CA SER A 48 -2.34 7.12 5.69
C SER A 48 -1.97 8.10 4.57
N ASN A 49 -1.27 7.64 3.53
CA ASN A 49 -0.78 8.48 2.44
C ASN A 49 -1.30 7.97 1.10
N LEU A 50 -0.52 7.13 0.41
CA LEU A 50 -0.85 6.65 -0.94
C LEU A 50 -2.24 6.01 -1.02
N ARG A 51 -2.56 5.08 -0.10
CA ARG A 51 -3.89 4.43 -0.06
C ARG A 51 -4.99 5.45 0.12
N PHE A 52 -4.82 6.36 1.07
CA PHE A 52 -5.83 7.37 1.42
C PHE A 52 -6.12 8.29 0.23
N GLY A 53 -5.07 8.85 -0.39
CA GLY A 53 -5.18 9.71 -1.56
C GLY A 53 -5.80 8.97 -2.75
N ALA A 54 -5.24 7.83 -3.13
CA ALA A 54 -5.71 7.07 -4.30
C ALA A 54 -7.16 6.59 -4.14
N THR A 55 -7.52 6.02 -2.99
CA THR A 55 -8.87 5.49 -2.76
C THR A 55 -9.90 6.62 -2.83
N ARG A 56 -9.65 7.74 -2.13
CA ARG A 56 -10.57 8.88 -2.15
C ARG A 56 -10.67 9.50 -3.53
N TYR A 57 -9.58 9.59 -4.27
CA TYR A 57 -9.61 10.12 -5.63
C TYR A 57 -10.50 9.27 -6.54
N VAL A 58 -10.26 7.95 -6.58
CA VAL A 58 -11.04 7.03 -7.44
C VAL A 58 -12.51 6.96 -7.03
N VAL A 59 -12.80 6.96 -5.72
CA VAL A 59 -14.19 6.98 -5.23
C VAL A 59 -14.92 8.25 -5.67
N ASN A 60 -14.32 9.43 -5.44
CA ASN A 60 -14.99 10.71 -5.70
C ASN A 60 -15.03 11.10 -7.19
N THR A 61 -14.20 10.50 -8.05
CA THR A 61 -14.20 10.74 -9.50
C THR A 61 -14.97 9.68 -10.30
N THR A 62 -15.08 8.45 -9.79
CA THR A 62 -15.54 7.31 -10.60
C THR A 62 -16.50 6.38 -9.85
N LEU A 63 -16.14 5.89 -8.66
CA LEU A 63 -16.85 4.75 -8.06
C LEU A 63 -18.07 5.12 -7.20
N ALA A 64 -18.19 6.36 -6.73
CA ALA A 64 -19.30 6.76 -5.86
C ALA A 64 -20.70 6.47 -6.45
N PRO A 65 -20.97 6.71 -7.75
CA PRO A 65 -22.26 6.38 -8.37
C PRO A 65 -22.62 4.90 -8.32
N ALA A 66 -21.62 4.01 -8.34
CA ALA A 66 -21.85 2.56 -8.29
C ALA A 66 -22.48 2.09 -6.96
N VAL A 67 -22.40 2.92 -5.92
CA VAL A 67 -23.00 2.68 -4.60
C VAL A 67 -24.10 3.70 -4.26
N GLY A 68 -24.60 4.44 -5.26
CA GLY A 68 -25.70 5.41 -5.08
C GLY A 68 -25.28 6.76 -4.48
N CYS A 69 -23.98 7.04 -4.38
CA CYS A 69 -23.46 8.32 -3.93
C CYS A 69 -23.13 9.24 -5.12
N PRO A 70 -23.27 10.56 -4.99
CA PRO A 70 -22.82 11.49 -6.02
C PRO A 70 -21.28 11.52 -6.09
N LEU A 71 -20.78 11.94 -7.25
CA LEU A 71 -19.38 12.35 -7.39
C LEU A 71 -19.13 13.65 -6.61
N ASP A 72 -17.91 13.82 -6.12
CA ASP A 72 -17.50 15.01 -5.36
C ASP A 72 -16.17 15.56 -5.92
N PRO A 73 -16.23 16.50 -6.88
CA PRO A 73 -15.04 17.08 -7.49
C PRO A 73 -14.10 17.78 -6.49
N GLU A 74 -14.65 18.39 -5.44
CA GLU A 74 -13.86 19.11 -4.44
C GLU A 74 -13.11 18.14 -3.53
N ALA A 75 -13.78 17.07 -3.08
CA ALA A 75 -13.12 15.98 -2.36
C ALA A 75 -12.09 15.25 -3.22
N ALA A 76 -12.39 15.06 -4.51
CA ALA A 76 -11.44 14.49 -5.47
C ALA A 76 -10.18 15.34 -5.58
N HIS A 77 -10.31 16.66 -5.77
CA HIS A 77 -9.15 17.56 -5.88
C HIS A 77 -8.29 17.59 -4.60
N LYS A 78 -8.90 17.49 -3.41
CA LYS A 78 -8.15 17.35 -2.15
C LYS A 78 -7.41 16.02 -2.07
N ALA A 79 -8.05 14.93 -2.49
CA ALA A 79 -7.43 13.60 -2.51
C ALA A 79 -6.29 13.51 -3.52
N GLU A 80 -6.43 14.16 -4.68
CA GLU A 80 -5.41 14.28 -5.72
C GLU A 80 -4.12 14.91 -5.18
N LYS A 81 -4.22 16.02 -4.44
CA LYS A 81 -3.04 16.64 -3.81
C LYS A 81 -2.29 15.70 -2.85
N VAL A 82 -3.02 14.88 -2.10
CA VAL A 82 -2.42 13.88 -1.20
C VAL A 82 -1.78 12.74 -2.02
N LEU A 83 -2.43 12.32 -3.10
CA LEU A 83 -1.91 11.30 -4.01
C LEU A 83 -0.61 11.79 -4.68
N ASP A 84 -0.61 12.98 -5.25
CA ASP A 84 0.57 13.59 -5.89
C ASP A 84 1.74 13.69 -4.91
N ALA A 85 1.50 14.21 -3.71
CA ALA A 85 2.54 14.27 -2.67
C ALA A 85 3.07 12.87 -2.28
N SER A 86 2.20 11.86 -2.28
CA SER A 86 2.57 10.47 -2.00
C SER A 86 3.43 9.88 -3.13
N LEU A 87 3.09 10.16 -4.39
CA LEU A 87 3.85 9.74 -5.57
C LEU A 87 5.24 10.39 -5.59
N SER A 88 5.32 11.70 -5.34
CA SER A 88 6.62 12.39 -5.21
C SER A 88 7.47 11.82 -4.07
N LYS A 89 6.85 11.41 -2.95
CA LYS A 89 7.56 10.77 -1.84
C LYS A 89 8.11 9.40 -2.25
N ILE A 90 7.33 8.62 -3.01
CA ILE A 90 7.76 7.33 -3.54
C ILE A 90 8.98 7.49 -4.45
N GLU A 91 8.91 8.44 -5.38
CA GLU A 91 10.01 8.73 -6.31
C GLU A 91 11.28 9.17 -5.58
N SER A 92 11.15 10.07 -4.61
CA SER A 92 12.30 10.69 -3.93
C SER A 92 12.92 9.86 -2.81
N ILE A 93 12.19 8.90 -2.21
CA ILE A 93 12.72 8.10 -1.09
C ILE A 93 12.94 6.64 -1.44
N TRP A 94 11.98 6.01 -2.10
CA TRP A 94 11.99 4.57 -2.31
C TRP A 94 12.47 4.17 -3.70
N LEU A 95 12.34 5.06 -4.68
CA LEU A 95 12.80 4.83 -6.06
C LEU A 95 14.02 5.68 -6.44
N GLU A 96 14.63 6.37 -5.48
CA GLU A 96 15.87 7.13 -5.71
C GLU A 96 17.00 6.20 -6.22
N GLY A 97 17.80 6.69 -7.16
CA GLY A 97 18.99 5.97 -7.64
C GLY A 97 18.72 4.83 -8.65
N SER A 98 17.60 4.88 -9.38
CA SER A 98 17.25 3.90 -10.43
C SER A 98 17.07 2.46 -9.91
N VAL A 99 16.54 2.30 -8.72
CA VAL A 99 16.14 0.99 -8.20
C VAL A 99 14.87 0.47 -8.90
N LYS A 100 14.74 -0.85 -9.02
CA LYS A 100 13.59 -1.47 -9.73
C LYS A 100 12.33 -1.59 -8.86
N PHE A 101 12.49 -1.64 -7.55
CA PHE A 101 11.42 -1.79 -6.58
C PHE A 101 11.61 -0.80 -5.43
N LEU A 102 10.53 -0.51 -4.69
CA LEU A 102 10.53 0.44 -3.56
C LEU A 102 11.63 0.18 -2.50
N LEU A 103 12.13 -1.06 -2.43
CA LEU A 103 13.08 -1.51 -1.41
C LEU A 103 14.36 -2.14 -2.00
N GLY A 104 14.66 -1.91 -3.28
CA GLY A 104 15.91 -2.37 -3.93
C GLY A 104 15.72 -2.94 -5.33
N SER A 105 16.76 -3.59 -5.88
CA SER A 105 16.80 -4.06 -7.28
C SER A 105 16.86 -5.58 -7.47
N ASN A 106 16.54 -6.34 -6.41
CA ASN A 106 16.74 -7.80 -6.25
C ASN A 106 18.20 -8.24 -6.15
#